data_AF-A0A931R276-F1
#
_entry.id   AF-A0A931R276-F1
#
_cell.length_a   1.000
_cell.length_b   1.000
_cell.length_c   1.000
_cell.angle_alpha   90.00
_cell.angle_beta   90.00
_cell.angle_gamma   90.00
#
_symmetry.space_group_name_H-M   'P 1'
#
loop_
_entity.id
_entity.type
_entity.pdbx_description
1 polymer ?
#
loop_
_entity_poly.entity_id
_entity_poly.type
_entity_poly.pdbx_seq_one_letter_code
_entity_poly.pdbx_strand_id
1 'polypeptide(L)'
;MTRFAREGIVFIAQMLCVVWMTLYAPSQAASKGTDGCVNCHKVTAVKTYDRHLFSDWAGSVHAKRGVSCEACHAGDPSQTAKEAAHVGVYRSGDPKSTVYFKNVPQTCGEKCHPKEYLNFIKSNHFHKLEAEGKGPNCVTCHGSMAISIISEKKMEGLCANCHNLRMGISPTRPSEARDILLLMEQTRTVIHWAQEFTNLARAASHKKRADASERLLQKARVEYNLAQAGWHTFEVEKLRDSLREAYRLARSAREALKLQ
;
A
#
# COMPACT_ATOMS: atom_id res chain seq x y z
N MET A 1 -13.29 62.44 -41.87
CA MET A 1 -12.55 62.62 -40.61
C MET A 1 -13.34 61.84 -39.57
N THR A 2 -12.91 60.76 -38.92
CA THR A 2 -11.57 60.32 -38.53
C THR A 2 -11.55 58.79 -38.47
N ARG A 3 -10.57 58.22 -39.16
CA ARG A 3 -10.31 56.79 -39.35
C ARG A 3 -9.46 56.22 -38.18
N PHE A 4 -9.79 56.57 -36.94
CA PHE A 4 -8.90 56.39 -35.77
C PHE A 4 -9.56 55.72 -34.55
N ALA A 5 -10.46 54.76 -34.74
CA ALA A 5 -11.13 54.07 -33.63
C ALA A 5 -11.12 52.54 -33.74
N ARG A 6 -10.14 51.95 -34.44
CA ARG A 6 -10.13 50.50 -34.70
C ARG A 6 -8.77 49.80 -34.49
N GLU A 7 -7.85 50.42 -33.76
CA GLU A 7 -6.53 49.84 -33.46
C GLU A 7 -6.24 49.69 -31.95
N GLY A 8 -7.15 50.10 -31.07
CA GLY A 8 -6.95 50.07 -29.61
C GLY A 8 -7.38 48.80 -28.86
N ILE A 9 -7.99 47.81 -29.54
CA ILE A 9 -8.62 46.65 -28.86
C ILE A 9 -7.88 45.33 -29.15
N VAL A 10 -6.96 45.29 -30.11
CA VAL A 10 -6.24 44.04 -30.47
C VAL A 10 -4.97 43.83 -29.63
N PHE A 11 -4.47 44.85 -28.93
CA PHE A 11 -3.22 44.75 -28.16
C PHE A 11 -3.36 44.28 -26.70
N ILE A 12 -4.57 44.13 -26.16
CA ILE A 12 -4.78 43.68 -24.76
C ILE A 12 -4.98 42.15 -24.67
N ALA A 13 -5.31 41.48 -25.78
CA ALA A 13 -5.55 40.03 -25.79
C ALA A 13 -4.27 39.17 -25.92
N GLN A 14 -3.10 39.75 -26.21
CA GLN A 14 -1.83 39.02 -26.33
C GLN A 14 -0.94 39.07 -25.08
N MET A 15 -1.26 39.89 -24.08
CA MET A 15 -0.50 39.97 -22.82
C MET A 15 -1.03 39.08 -21.68
N LEU A 16 -2.15 38.38 -21.87
CA LEU A 16 -2.74 37.50 -20.84
C LEU A 16 -2.49 35.99 -21.06
N CYS A 17 -1.91 35.58 -22.20
CA CYS A 17 -1.55 34.17 -22.43
C CYS A 17 -0.11 33.80 -22.02
N VAL A 18 0.75 34.76 -21.70
CA VAL A 18 2.17 34.50 -21.37
C VAL A 18 2.42 34.33 -19.86
N VAL A 19 1.43 34.66 -19.01
CA VAL A 19 1.56 34.61 -17.53
C VAL A 19 0.94 33.34 -16.92
N TRP A 20 0.32 32.47 -17.72
CA TRP A 20 -0.27 31.19 -17.27
C TRP A 20 0.52 29.96 -17.73
N MET A 21 1.81 30.13 -18.04
CA MET A 21 2.70 29.03 -18.46
C MET A 21 3.94 28.87 -17.57
N THR A 22 3.98 29.52 -16.40
CA THR A 22 5.16 29.52 -15.51
C THR A 22 4.91 28.89 -14.12
N LEU A 23 3.94 27.99 -13.98
CA LEU A 23 3.75 27.20 -12.75
C LEU A 23 3.48 25.71 -13.01
N TYR A 24 4.09 25.15 -14.04
CA TYR A 24 4.43 23.73 -14.02
C TYR A 24 5.93 23.63 -13.75
N ALA A 25 6.30 23.80 -12.48
CA ALA A 25 7.59 23.31 -12.02
C ALA A 25 7.57 21.79 -12.28
N PRO A 26 8.48 21.23 -13.10
CA PRO A 26 8.62 19.79 -13.16
C PRO A 26 8.93 19.33 -11.74
N SER A 27 8.13 18.40 -11.21
CA SER A 27 8.46 17.69 -9.98
C SER A 27 9.90 17.24 -10.12
N GLN A 28 10.80 17.83 -9.33
CA GLN A 28 12.21 17.45 -9.36
C GLN A 28 12.24 15.96 -9.04
N ALA A 29 12.57 15.16 -10.06
CA ALA A 29 12.98 13.80 -9.86
C ALA A 29 14.13 13.86 -8.85
N ALA A 30 13.94 13.24 -7.69
CA ALA A 30 14.92 13.20 -6.63
C ALA A 30 16.29 12.87 -7.24
N SER A 31 17.24 13.79 -7.08
CA SER A 31 18.58 13.59 -7.56
C SER A 31 19.12 12.31 -6.93
N LYS A 32 19.86 11.51 -7.70
CA LYS A 32 20.80 10.52 -7.15
C LYS A 32 21.98 11.25 -6.49
N GLY A 33 21.68 12.17 -5.58
CA GLY A 33 22.63 12.69 -4.62
C GLY A 33 23.01 11.56 -3.68
N THR A 34 24.25 11.59 -3.21
CA THR A 34 24.73 10.70 -2.15
C THR A 34 23.78 10.80 -0.96
N ASP A 35 23.03 9.74 -0.70
CA ASP A 35 22.13 9.68 0.45
C ASP A 35 22.91 9.82 1.76
N GLY A 36 22.91 11.03 2.32
CA GLY A 36 23.67 11.39 3.52
C GLY A 36 23.20 10.58 4.74
N CYS A 37 21.91 10.28 4.82
CA CYS A 37 21.35 9.44 5.88
C CYS A 37 21.99 8.05 5.84
N VAL A 38 21.95 7.38 4.69
CA VAL A 38 22.53 6.04 4.52
C VAL A 38 24.05 6.05 4.66
N ASN A 39 24.73 7.03 4.08
CA ASN A 39 26.19 7.06 4.07
C ASN A 39 26.79 7.19 5.47
N CYS A 40 26.17 7.99 6.34
CA CYS A 40 26.57 8.08 7.74
C CYS A 40 26.02 6.89 8.56
N HIS A 41 24.73 6.58 8.45
CA HIS A 41 24.08 5.59 9.34
C HIS A 41 24.38 4.13 9.02
N LYS A 42 24.98 3.81 7.87
CA LYS A 42 25.48 2.45 7.57
C LYS A 42 26.67 2.04 8.43
N VAL A 43 27.46 3.00 8.92
CA VAL A 43 28.70 2.74 9.70
C VAL A 43 28.62 3.23 11.13
N THR A 44 27.71 4.16 11.46
CA THR A 44 27.53 4.58 12.84
C THR A 44 26.72 3.54 13.59
N ALA A 45 27.34 2.88 14.58
CA ALA A 45 26.62 2.06 15.55
C ALA A 45 25.73 2.96 16.43
N VAL A 46 24.54 3.29 15.93
CA VAL A 46 23.52 3.89 16.78
C VAL A 46 23.11 2.80 17.76
N LYS A 47 23.30 3.05 19.07
CA LYS A 47 22.69 2.23 20.12
C LYS A 47 21.18 2.38 19.99
N THR A 48 20.59 1.57 19.12
CA THR A 48 19.15 1.48 18.95
C THR A 48 18.66 0.64 20.11
N TYR A 49 18.12 1.31 21.11
CA TYR A 49 17.16 0.66 21.99
C TYR A 49 15.91 0.39 21.13
N ASP A 50 15.95 -0.76 20.43
CA ASP A 50 14.86 -1.75 20.34
C ASP A 50 13.93 -1.84 19.11
N ARG A 51 14.24 -1.37 17.87
CA ARG A 51 13.26 -1.57 16.77
C ARG A 51 13.69 -2.04 15.37
N HIS A 52 14.90 -1.73 14.88
CA HIS A 52 15.43 -2.27 13.61
C HIS A 52 16.90 -1.87 13.39
N LEU A 53 17.63 -2.66 12.60
CA LEU A 53 19.02 -2.43 12.20
C LEU A 53 19.11 -1.79 10.81
N PHE A 54 20.27 -1.20 10.47
CA PHE A 54 20.53 -0.75 9.10
C PHE A 54 20.42 -1.91 8.09
N SER A 55 20.90 -3.10 8.45
CA SER A 55 20.80 -4.31 7.62
C SER A 55 19.36 -4.69 7.28
N ASP A 56 18.43 -4.44 8.21
CA ASP A 56 17.01 -4.70 8.01
C ASP A 56 16.43 -3.80 6.91
N TRP A 57 16.76 -2.51 6.94
CA TRP A 57 16.41 -1.58 5.87
C TRP A 57 17.07 -1.98 4.56
N ALA A 58 18.39 -2.21 4.55
CA ALA A 58 19.14 -2.51 3.34
C ALA A 58 18.62 -3.75 2.59
N GLY A 59 18.12 -4.75 3.32
CA GLY A 59 17.48 -5.94 2.73
C GLY A 59 16.01 -5.77 2.32
N SER A 60 15.36 -4.69 2.75
CA SER A 60 13.92 -4.47 2.59
C SER A 60 13.49 -4.15 1.15
N VAL A 61 12.20 -4.28 0.89
CA VAL A 61 11.58 -3.82 -0.36
C VAL A 61 11.66 -2.30 -0.52
N HIS A 62 11.68 -1.55 0.59
CA HIS A 62 11.78 -0.09 0.59
C HIS A 62 13.13 0.39 0.05
N ALA A 63 14.24 -0.17 0.56
CA ALA A 63 15.57 0.13 0.03
C ALA A 63 15.70 -0.24 -1.46
N LYS A 64 15.19 -1.42 -1.86
CA LYS A 64 15.16 -1.86 -3.27
C LYS A 64 14.37 -0.93 -4.19
N ARG A 65 13.44 -0.14 -3.64
CA ARG A 65 12.61 0.84 -4.35
C ARG A 65 13.08 2.28 -4.16
N GLY A 66 14.23 2.51 -3.51
CA GLY A 66 14.80 3.83 -3.30
C GLY A 66 14.11 4.67 -2.23
N VAL A 67 13.34 4.04 -1.33
CA VAL A 67 12.74 4.73 -0.17
C VAL A 67 13.80 4.79 0.93
N SER A 68 14.31 5.98 1.18
CA SER A 68 15.35 6.22 2.19
C SER A 68 14.77 6.64 3.55
N CYS A 69 15.66 6.89 4.52
CA CYS A 69 15.37 7.08 5.93
C CYS A 69 14.43 8.26 6.17
N GLU A 70 14.66 9.37 5.47
CA GLU A 70 13.92 10.63 5.60
C GLU A 70 12.45 10.49 5.21
N ALA A 71 12.13 9.58 4.29
CA ALA A 71 10.76 9.32 3.87
C ALA A 71 9.87 8.91 5.04
N CYS A 72 10.45 8.28 6.07
CA CYS A 72 9.76 7.86 7.29
C CYS A 72 10.19 8.67 8.52
N HIS A 73 11.46 9.03 8.67
CA HIS A 73 12.03 9.63 9.89
C HIS A 73 12.22 11.15 9.83
N ALA A 74 11.92 11.79 8.70
CA ALA A 74 12.27 13.17 8.38
C ALA A 74 13.80 13.42 8.31
N GLY A 75 14.21 14.69 8.32
CA GLY A 75 15.59 15.09 8.08
C GLY A 75 15.86 15.43 6.61
N ASP A 76 17.11 15.74 6.32
CA ASP A 76 17.57 16.15 4.99
C ASP A 76 18.78 15.29 4.56
N PRO A 77 18.61 14.37 3.60
CA PRO A 77 19.68 13.49 3.14
C PRO A 77 20.74 14.22 2.31
N SER A 78 20.53 15.49 1.94
CA SER A 78 21.51 16.28 1.20
C SER A 78 22.56 16.94 2.11
N GLN A 79 22.34 16.97 3.43
CA GLN A 79 23.22 17.62 4.40
C GLN A 79 24.28 16.65 4.94
N THR A 80 25.49 17.15 5.14
CA THR A 80 26.61 16.40 5.75
C THR A 80 26.81 16.74 7.23
N ALA A 81 26.42 17.95 7.65
CA ALA A 81 26.43 18.34 9.04
C ALA A 81 25.27 17.68 9.79
N LYS A 82 25.57 17.03 10.92
CA LYS A 82 24.58 16.27 11.72
C LYS A 82 23.36 17.11 12.08
N GLU A 83 23.59 18.32 12.58
CA GLU A 83 22.54 19.21 13.06
C GLU A 83 21.60 19.62 11.93
N ALA A 84 22.14 19.88 10.73
CA ALA A 84 21.36 20.22 9.54
C ALA A 84 20.60 19.00 8.99
N ALA A 85 21.24 17.82 8.95
CA ALA A 85 20.63 16.58 8.47
C ALA A 85 19.49 16.08 9.38
N HIS A 86 19.56 16.37 10.68
CA HIS A 86 18.59 15.91 11.68
C HIS A 86 17.49 16.92 12.02
N VAL A 87 17.38 18.04 11.28
CA VAL A 87 16.25 18.97 11.48
C VAL A 87 14.92 18.24 11.27
N GLY A 88 14.05 18.30 12.28
CA GLY A 88 12.75 17.62 12.26
C GLY A 88 12.79 16.12 12.57
N VAL A 89 13.96 15.54 12.83
CA VAL A 89 14.09 14.15 13.28
C VAL A 89 13.88 14.08 14.80
N TYR A 90 12.81 13.43 15.22
CA TYR A 90 12.48 13.23 16.63
C TYR A 90 12.59 11.76 17.03
N ARG A 91 12.88 11.51 18.32
CA ARG A 91 12.85 10.14 18.88
C ARG A 91 11.46 9.53 18.71
N SER A 92 11.38 8.22 18.49
CA SER A 92 10.10 7.52 18.26
C SER A 92 9.10 7.59 19.43
N GLY A 93 9.56 7.92 20.64
CA GLY A 93 8.68 8.18 21.80
C GLY A 93 8.11 9.60 21.84
N ASP A 94 8.61 10.52 21.02
CA ASP A 94 8.12 11.90 20.93
C ASP A 94 6.90 11.96 20.01
N PRO A 95 5.74 12.51 20.46
CA PRO A 95 4.56 12.68 19.62
C PRO A 95 4.77 13.47 18.32
N LYS A 96 5.82 14.31 18.24
CA LYS A 96 6.20 15.04 17.02
C LYS A 96 6.90 14.16 15.98
N SER A 97 7.36 12.97 16.37
CA SER A 97 8.00 12.03 15.44
C SER A 97 6.98 11.49 14.46
N THR A 98 7.31 11.48 13.18
CA THR A 98 6.55 10.80 12.13
C THR A 98 6.40 9.30 12.42
N VAL A 99 7.41 8.69 13.06
CA VAL A 99 7.39 7.30 13.51
C VAL A 99 6.91 7.11 14.95
N TYR A 100 6.28 8.13 15.55
CA TYR A 100 5.55 7.97 16.80
C TYR A 100 4.47 6.90 16.62
N PHE A 101 4.22 6.08 17.65
CA PHE A 101 3.38 4.88 17.51
C PHE A 101 1.99 5.14 16.90
N LYS A 102 1.36 6.29 17.23
CA LYS A 102 0.08 6.72 16.64
C LYS A 102 0.20 7.33 15.24
N ASN A 103 1.36 7.89 14.89
CA ASN A 103 1.62 8.54 13.60
C ASN A 103 2.06 7.55 12.52
N VAL A 104 2.43 6.31 12.89
CA VAL A 104 2.87 5.27 11.96
C VAL A 104 1.87 5.02 10.82
N PRO A 105 0.55 4.83 11.06
CA PRO A 105 -0.41 4.62 9.97
C PRO A 105 -0.40 5.74 8.93
N GLN A 106 -0.33 6.99 9.38
CA GLN A 106 -0.25 8.16 8.52
C GLN A 106 1.04 8.15 7.70
N THR A 107 2.18 7.88 8.35
CA THR A 107 3.50 7.85 7.72
C THR A 107 3.61 6.78 6.63
N CYS A 108 3.07 5.59 6.86
CA CYS A 108 3.03 4.54 5.84
C CYS A 108 2.01 4.87 4.73
N GLY A 109 0.89 5.48 5.11
CA GLY A 109 -0.32 5.57 4.32
C GLY A 109 -0.38 6.70 3.31
N GLU A 110 -0.21 7.94 3.77
CA GLU A 110 -0.65 9.12 3.02
C GLU A 110 0.02 9.26 1.65
N LYS A 111 1.31 8.93 1.58
CA LYS A 111 2.12 9.11 0.36
C LYS A 111 2.26 7.82 -0.47
N CYS A 112 2.34 6.66 0.18
CA CYS A 112 2.78 5.42 -0.47
C CYS A 112 1.77 4.27 -0.42
N HIS A 113 1.08 4.08 0.71
CA HIS A 113 0.08 3.01 0.89
C HIS A 113 -1.34 3.57 1.18
N PRO A 114 -1.89 4.44 0.32
CA PRO A 114 -3.11 5.16 0.65
C PRO A 114 -4.34 4.24 0.70
N LYS A 115 -4.36 3.16 -0.09
CA LYS A 115 -5.49 2.21 -0.08
C LYS A 115 -5.53 1.42 1.23
N GLU A 116 -4.39 0.91 1.66
CA GLU A 116 -4.24 0.19 2.91
C GLU A 116 -4.57 1.10 4.09
N TYR A 117 -4.08 2.34 4.09
CA TYR A 117 -4.38 3.33 5.11
C TYR A 117 -5.86 3.65 5.21
N LEU A 118 -6.52 3.99 4.08
CA LEU A 118 -7.94 4.33 4.07
C LEU A 118 -8.85 3.18 4.56
N ASN A 119 -8.41 1.94 4.40
CA ASN A 119 -9.14 0.78 4.94
C ASN A 119 -8.77 0.49 6.39
N PHE A 120 -7.50 0.68 6.77
CA PHE A 120 -7.03 0.51 8.13
C PHE A 120 -7.69 1.50 9.10
N ILE A 121 -7.84 2.77 8.71
CA ILE A 121 -8.44 3.78 9.60
C ILE A 121 -9.91 3.55 9.91
N LYS A 122 -10.58 2.67 9.16
CA LYS A 122 -11.97 2.25 9.43
C LYS A 122 -12.06 1.10 10.42
N SER A 123 -10.93 0.48 10.76
CA SER A 123 -10.89 -0.71 11.59
C SER A 123 -10.98 -0.41 13.08
N ASN A 124 -11.48 -1.39 13.85
CA ASN A 124 -11.45 -1.33 15.31
C ASN A 124 -10.03 -1.26 15.88
N HIS A 125 -9.04 -1.80 15.16
CA HIS A 125 -7.63 -1.68 15.52
C HIS A 125 -7.17 -0.22 15.53
N PHE A 126 -7.47 0.53 14.46
CA PHE A 126 -7.13 1.94 14.39
C PHE A 126 -7.91 2.76 15.41
N HIS A 127 -9.22 2.52 15.58
CA HIS A 127 -10.00 3.22 16.61
C HIS A 127 -9.42 3.02 18.03
N LYS A 128 -8.97 1.80 18.36
CA LYS A 128 -8.30 1.50 19.64
C LYS A 128 -6.92 2.17 19.76
N LEU A 129 -6.16 2.24 18.66
CA LEU A 129 -4.89 2.96 18.59
C LEU A 129 -5.09 4.45 18.85
N GLU A 130 -6.09 5.06 18.21
CA GLU A 130 -6.35 6.48 18.31
C GLU A 130 -6.90 6.88 19.68
N ALA A 131 -7.86 6.12 20.21
CA ALA A 131 -8.49 6.43 21.48
C ALA A 131 -7.57 6.19 22.68
N GLU A 132 -6.74 5.15 22.65
CA GLU A 132 -6.02 4.68 23.85
C GLU A 132 -4.52 4.51 23.67
N GLY A 133 -3.99 4.60 22.44
CA GLY A 133 -2.60 4.28 22.14
C GLY A 133 -2.26 2.79 22.26
N LYS A 134 -3.27 1.91 22.35
CA LYS A 134 -3.14 0.47 22.64
C LYS A 134 -3.53 -0.46 21.48
N GLY A 135 -4.08 0.08 20.39
CA GLY A 135 -4.35 -0.70 19.18
C GLY A 135 -3.06 -1.02 18.42
N PRO A 136 -3.04 -2.06 17.58
CA PRO A 136 -1.91 -2.32 16.69
C PRO A 136 -1.83 -1.22 15.62
N ASN A 137 -0.67 -1.06 15.01
CA ASN A 137 -0.45 -0.23 13.83
C ASN A 137 0.22 -1.06 12.71
N CYS A 138 0.61 -0.43 11.60
CA CYS A 138 1.21 -1.11 10.45
C CYS A 138 2.43 -1.98 10.82
N VAL A 139 3.33 -1.45 11.67
CA VAL A 139 4.56 -2.17 12.05
C VAL A 139 4.31 -3.26 13.09
N THR A 140 3.13 -3.31 13.73
CA THR A 140 2.77 -4.40 14.63
C THR A 140 2.66 -5.73 13.88
N CYS A 141 2.15 -5.71 12.64
CA CYS A 141 2.02 -6.92 11.82
C CYS A 141 3.16 -7.04 10.81
N HIS A 142 3.49 -5.95 10.11
CA HIS A 142 4.50 -5.96 9.04
C HIS A 142 5.95 -5.85 9.52
N GLY A 143 6.14 -5.57 10.82
CA GLY A 143 7.44 -5.24 11.38
C GLY A 143 7.89 -3.83 10.97
N SER A 144 8.88 -3.31 11.69
CA SER A 144 9.56 -2.09 11.29
C SER A 144 10.13 -2.23 9.88
N MET A 145 10.03 -1.17 9.06
CA MET A 145 10.52 -1.13 7.67
C MET A 145 9.84 -2.11 6.70
N ALA A 146 8.81 -2.84 7.14
CA ALA A 146 8.00 -3.76 6.33
C ALA A 146 8.84 -4.68 5.42
N ILE A 147 9.81 -5.37 6.02
CA ILE A 147 10.92 -6.06 5.32
C ILE A 147 10.42 -7.23 4.46
N SER A 148 9.23 -7.78 4.72
CA SER A 148 8.73 -8.98 4.02
C SER A 148 7.20 -9.02 3.88
N ILE A 149 6.75 -9.76 2.86
CA ILE A 149 5.37 -10.22 2.72
C ILE A 149 5.13 -11.28 3.81
N ILE A 150 4.11 -11.06 4.64
CA ILE A 150 3.75 -11.94 5.75
C ILE A 150 3.04 -13.18 5.17
N SER A 151 3.51 -14.38 5.49
CA SER A 151 2.79 -15.61 5.15
C SER A 151 1.51 -15.78 5.97
N GLU A 152 0.57 -16.59 5.49
CA GLU A 152 -0.68 -16.92 6.18
C GLU A 152 -0.43 -17.47 7.60
N LYS A 153 0.56 -18.38 7.75
CA LYS A 153 0.94 -18.93 9.06
C LYS A 153 1.53 -17.87 9.99
N LYS A 154 2.34 -16.95 9.46
CA LYS A 154 2.91 -15.87 10.27
C LYS A 154 1.83 -14.89 10.71
N MET A 155 0.83 -14.63 9.86
CA MET A 155 -0.31 -13.76 10.20
C MET A 155 -1.11 -14.30 11.39
N GLU A 156 -1.40 -15.60 11.41
CA GLU A 156 -2.09 -16.23 12.54
C GLU A 156 -1.38 -15.96 13.88
N GLY A 157 -0.06 -16.18 13.93
CA GLY A 157 0.74 -15.92 15.13
C GLY A 157 0.72 -14.45 15.56
N LEU A 158 0.75 -13.51 14.59
CA LEU A 158 0.69 -12.08 14.87
C LEU A 158 -0.66 -11.67 15.50
N CYS A 159 -1.77 -12.20 14.96
CA CYS A 159 -3.09 -11.96 15.53
C CYS A 159 -3.21 -12.55 16.94
N ALA A 160 -2.68 -13.76 17.17
CA ALA A 160 -2.78 -14.49 18.43
C ALA A 160 -2.10 -13.78 19.62
N ASN A 161 -1.14 -12.87 19.36
CA ASN A 161 -0.52 -12.04 20.39
C ASN A 161 -1.54 -11.21 21.19
N CYS A 162 -2.61 -10.76 20.52
CA CYS A 162 -3.68 -9.97 21.13
C CYS A 162 -4.99 -10.73 21.21
N HIS A 163 -5.36 -11.46 20.16
CA HIS A 163 -6.59 -12.24 20.07
C HIS A 163 -6.48 -13.57 20.81
N ASN A 164 -6.68 -13.52 22.12
CA ASN A 164 -6.60 -14.67 23.00
C ASN A 164 -7.45 -14.48 24.27
N LEU A 165 -7.72 -15.59 24.96
CA LEU A 165 -8.50 -15.60 26.20
C LEU A 165 -7.87 -14.74 27.31
N ARG A 166 -6.53 -14.70 27.40
CA ARG A 166 -5.80 -13.93 28.43
C ARG A 166 -6.10 -12.43 28.34
N MET A 167 -6.25 -11.90 27.13
CA MET A 167 -6.57 -10.48 26.90
C MET A 167 -8.08 -10.22 26.79
N GLY A 168 -8.92 -11.26 26.85
CA GLY A 168 -10.37 -11.12 26.69
C GLY A 168 -10.78 -10.66 25.28
N ILE A 169 -9.92 -10.84 24.28
CA ILE A 169 -10.18 -10.46 22.89
C ILE A 169 -10.48 -11.75 22.11
N SER A 170 -11.49 -11.70 21.22
CA SER A 170 -11.99 -12.85 20.45
C SER A 170 -10.86 -13.78 19.97
N PRO A 171 -10.78 -15.03 20.47
CA PRO A 171 -9.66 -15.94 20.21
C PRO A 171 -9.75 -16.66 18.86
N THR A 172 -10.85 -16.52 18.11
CA THR A 172 -11.03 -17.20 16.81
C THR A 172 -10.47 -16.41 15.62
N ARG A 173 -10.26 -15.09 15.80
CA ARG A 173 -9.74 -14.20 14.75
C ARG A 173 -8.40 -14.63 14.14
N PRO A 174 -7.43 -15.20 14.89
CA PRO A 174 -6.18 -15.68 14.30
C PRO A 174 -6.38 -16.75 13.23
N SER A 175 -7.17 -17.79 13.54
CA SER A 175 -7.45 -18.86 12.57
C SER A 175 -8.29 -18.37 11.42
N GLU A 176 -9.28 -17.50 11.67
CA GLU A 176 -10.10 -16.91 10.61
C GLU A 176 -9.27 -16.06 9.64
N ALA A 177 -8.32 -15.27 10.14
CA ALA A 177 -7.41 -14.48 9.32
C ALA A 177 -6.54 -15.37 8.42
N ARG A 178 -5.99 -16.46 8.96
CA ARG A 178 -5.27 -17.47 8.16
C ARG A 178 -6.15 -18.03 7.05
N ASP A 179 -7.37 -18.43 7.38
CA ASP A 179 -8.28 -19.08 6.44
C ASP A 179 -8.69 -18.13 5.30
N ILE A 180 -8.84 -16.83 5.58
CA ILE A 180 -9.04 -15.81 4.54
C ILE A 180 -7.82 -15.72 3.62
N LEU A 181 -6.61 -15.63 4.15
CA LEU A 181 -5.39 -15.54 3.34
C LEU A 181 -5.18 -16.80 2.47
N LEU A 182 -5.48 -17.99 3.01
CA LEU A 182 -5.48 -19.23 2.26
C LEU A 182 -6.52 -19.20 1.12
N LEU A 183 -7.73 -18.72 1.41
CA LEU A 183 -8.79 -18.58 0.39
C LEU A 183 -8.41 -17.56 -0.68
N MET A 184 -7.74 -16.46 -0.32
CA MET A 184 -7.20 -15.49 -1.28
C MET A 184 -6.19 -16.14 -2.23
N GLU A 185 -5.21 -16.87 -1.69
CA GLU A 185 -4.19 -17.55 -2.50
C GLU A 185 -4.80 -18.63 -3.41
N GLN A 186 -5.74 -19.41 -2.87
CA GLN A 186 -6.48 -20.41 -3.66
C GLN A 186 -7.27 -19.74 -4.79
N THR A 187 -7.98 -18.65 -4.50
CA THR A 187 -8.78 -17.91 -5.48
C THR A 187 -7.91 -17.32 -6.58
N ARG A 188 -6.77 -16.72 -6.21
CA ARG A 188 -5.77 -16.21 -7.15
C ARG A 188 -5.29 -17.29 -8.12
N THR A 189 -4.99 -18.47 -7.59
CA THR A 189 -4.55 -19.63 -8.40
C THR A 189 -5.62 -20.05 -9.40
N VAL A 190 -6.88 -20.12 -8.98
CA VAL A 190 -7.99 -20.51 -9.88
C VAL A 190 -8.25 -19.44 -10.95
N ILE A 191 -8.20 -18.15 -10.60
CA ILE A 191 -8.30 -17.05 -11.58
C ILE A 191 -7.17 -17.16 -12.63
N HIS A 192 -5.94 -17.40 -12.18
CA HIS A 192 -4.79 -17.57 -13.07
C HIS A 192 -4.99 -18.74 -14.04
N TRP A 193 -5.32 -19.94 -13.53
CA TRP A 193 -5.59 -21.10 -14.40
C TRP A 193 -6.75 -20.88 -15.36
N ALA A 194 -7.84 -20.26 -14.90
CA ALA A 194 -8.96 -19.93 -15.75
C ALA A 194 -8.55 -18.99 -16.89
N GLN A 195 -7.67 -18.02 -16.64
CA GLN A 195 -7.13 -17.16 -17.68
C GLN A 195 -6.31 -17.95 -18.71
N GLU A 196 -5.41 -18.83 -18.25
CA GLU A 196 -4.58 -19.64 -19.15
C GLU A 196 -5.45 -20.52 -20.04
N PHE A 197 -6.46 -21.20 -19.48
CA PHE A 197 -7.39 -22.00 -20.30
C PHE A 197 -8.23 -21.16 -21.26
N THR A 198 -8.59 -19.93 -20.88
CA THR A 198 -9.29 -18.99 -21.77
C THR A 198 -8.42 -18.59 -22.95
N ASN A 199 -7.14 -18.32 -22.71
CA ASN A 199 -6.17 -17.99 -23.74
C ASN A 199 -5.98 -19.17 -24.72
N LEU A 200 -5.84 -20.39 -24.19
CA LEU A 200 -5.74 -21.62 -25.00
C LEU A 200 -6.99 -21.86 -25.85
N ALA A 201 -8.18 -21.70 -25.29
CA ALA A 201 -9.43 -21.83 -26.03
C ALA A 201 -9.54 -20.79 -27.16
N ARG A 202 -9.08 -19.56 -26.93
CA ARG A 202 -9.04 -18.50 -27.95
C ARG A 202 -8.08 -18.87 -29.08
N ALA A 203 -6.90 -19.41 -28.76
CA ALA A 203 -5.92 -19.87 -29.75
C ALA A 203 -6.43 -21.07 -30.56
N ALA A 204 -7.17 -21.98 -29.94
CA ALA A 204 -7.82 -23.13 -30.59
C ALA A 204 -9.10 -22.77 -31.37
N SER A 205 -9.34 -21.48 -31.66
CA SER A 205 -10.53 -20.98 -32.38
C SER A 205 -11.88 -21.25 -31.71
N HIS A 206 -11.91 -21.58 -30.41
CA HIS A 206 -13.15 -21.71 -29.62
C HIS A 206 -13.63 -20.35 -29.07
N LYS A 207 -13.76 -19.34 -29.95
CA LYS A 207 -14.00 -17.93 -29.58
C LYS A 207 -15.21 -17.73 -28.66
N LYS A 208 -16.36 -18.35 -28.98
CA LYS A 208 -17.60 -18.22 -28.16
C LYS A 208 -17.40 -18.71 -26.71
N ARG A 209 -16.66 -19.82 -26.52
CA ARG A 209 -16.35 -20.37 -25.20
C ARG A 209 -15.36 -19.46 -24.45
N ALA A 210 -14.31 -19.01 -25.14
CA ALA A 210 -13.33 -18.09 -24.59
C ALA A 210 -13.99 -16.78 -24.13
N ASP A 211 -14.90 -16.21 -24.92
CA ASP A 211 -15.60 -14.97 -24.55
C ASP A 211 -16.56 -15.16 -23.37
N ALA A 212 -17.22 -16.32 -23.26
CA ALA A 212 -18.04 -16.66 -22.10
C ALA A 212 -17.20 -16.80 -20.82
N SER A 213 -16.05 -17.46 -20.92
CA SER A 213 -15.09 -17.61 -19.82
C SER A 213 -14.51 -16.25 -19.38
N GLU A 214 -14.12 -15.42 -20.35
CA GLU A 214 -13.54 -14.08 -20.09
C GLU A 214 -14.52 -13.18 -19.33
N ARG A 215 -15.82 -13.18 -19.69
CA ARG A 215 -16.82 -12.39 -18.94
C ARG A 215 -16.94 -12.81 -17.47
N LEU A 216 -16.81 -14.10 -17.18
CA LEU A 216 -16.84 -14.61 -15.80
C LEU A 216 -15.53 -14.28 -15.07
N LEU A 217 -14.38 -14.38 -15.76
CA LEU A 217 -13.08 -13.98 -15.24
C LEU A 217 -13.03 -12.50 -14.84
N GLN A 218 -13.59 -11.61 -15.66
CA GLN A 218 -13.63 -10.18 -15.34
C GLN A 218 -14.41 -9.93 -14.04
N LYS A 219 -15.56 -10.58 -13.85
CA LYS A 219 -16.31 -10.51 -12.58
C LYS A 219 -15.51 -11.07 -11.41
N ALA A 220 -14.86 -12.23 -11.60
CA ALA A 220 -14.02 -12.85 -10.56
C ALA A 220 -12.88 -11.92 -10.12
N ARG A 221 -12.23 -11.24 -11.07
CA ARG A 221 -11.15 -10.27 -10.81
C ARG A 221 -11.65 -9.06 -10.03
N VAL A 222 -12.84 -8.55 -10.34
CA VAL A 222 -13.45 -7.44 -9.59
C VAL A 222 -13.67 -7.84 -8.12
N GLU A 223 -14.34 -8.96 -7.87
CA GLU A 223 -14.59 -9.45 -6.51
C GLU A 223 -13.29 -9.74 -5.74
N TYR A 224 -12.31 -10.35 -6.41
CA TYR A 224 -11.01 -10.62 -5.82
C TYR A 224 -10.25 -9.32 -5.46
N ASN A 225 -10.26 -8.33 -6.35
CA ASN A 225 -9.62 -7.04 -6.10
C ASN A 225 -10.30 -6.27 -4.95
N LEU A 226 -11.63 -6.37 -4.84
CA LEU A 226 -12.39 -5.81 -3.72
C LEU A 226 -11.97 -6.46 -2.39
N ALA A 227 -11.84 -7.79 -2.37
CA ALA A 227 -11.36 -8.51 -1.19
C ALA A 227 -9.91 -8.15 -0.84
N GLN A 228 -9.01 -8.07 -1.83
CA GLN A 228 -7.62 -7.64 -1.61
C GLN A 228 -7.54 -6.23 -1.03
N ALA A 229 -8.30 -5.28 -1.59
CA ALA A 229 -8.35 -3.93 -1.06
C ALA A 229 -8.91 -3.91 0.36
N GLY A 230 -10.00 -4.65 0.59
CA GLY A 230 -10.71 -4.70 1.87
C GLY A 230 -9.96 -5.41 3.00
N TRP A 231 -8.90 -6.18 2.74
CA TRP A 231 -8.19 -6.95 3.77
C TRP A 231 -7.85 -6.13 5.03
N HIS A 232 -7.43 -4.87 4.83
CA HIS A 232 -7.05 -3.96 5.91
C HIS A 232 -8.22 -3.35 6.69
N THR A 233 -9.48 -3.61 6.33
CA THR A 233 -10.64 -3.27 7.19
C THR A 233 -10.82 -4.29 8.31
N PHE A 234 -10.29 -5.50 8.15
CA PHE A 234 -10.49 -6.66 9.03
C PHE A 234 -11.96 -7.08 9.21
N GLU A 235 -12.81 -6.76 8.25
CA GLU A 235 -14.19 -7.25 8.13
C GLU A 235 -14.19 -8.69 7.57
N VAL A 236 -13.73 -9.64 8.38
CA VAL A 236 -13.45 -11.04 7.99
C VAL A 236 -14.63 -11.69 7.24
N GLU A 237 -15.85 -11.47 7.70
CA GLU A 237 -17.07 -12.04 7.13
C GLU A 237 -17.31 -11.55 5.71
N LYS A 238 -17.24 -10.24 5.50
CA LYS A 238 -17.41 -9.61 4.18
C LYS A 238 -16.31 -10.04 3.21
N LEU A 239 -15.08 -10.14 3.69
CA LEU A 239 -13.95 -10.63 2.91
C LEU A 239 -14.17 -12.09 2.47
N ARG A 240 -14.66 -12.93 3.38
CA ARG A 240 -14.99 -14.33 3.09
C ARG A 240 -16.01 -14.44 1.96
N ASP A 241 -17.05 -13.63 1.99
CA ASP A 241 -18.14 -13.66 1.01
C ASP A 241 -17.66 -13.20 -0.38
N SER A 242 -16.95 -12.08 -0.47
CA SER A 242 -16.35 -11.62 -1.74
C SER A 242 -15.38 -12.66 -2.32
N LEU A 243 -14.56 -13.30 -1.49
CA LEU A 243 -13.63 -14.32 -1.97
C LEU A 243 -14.32 -15.60 -2.43
N ARG A 244 -15.36 -16.04 -1.72
CA ARG A 244 -16.18 -17.18 -2.15
C ARG A 244 -16.84 -16.92 -3.50
N GLU A 245 -17.36 -15.71 -3.70
CA GLU A 245 -17.96 -15.33 -4.98
C GLU A 245 -16.90 -15.24 -6.10
N ALA A 246 -15.75 -14.62 -5.85
CA ALA A 246 -14.62 -14.59 -6.79
C ALA A 246 -14.19 -16.01 -7.19
N TYR A 247 -14.05 -16.91 -6.21
CA TYR A 247 -13.69 -18.31 -6.42
C TYR A 247 -14.75 -19.04 -7.26
N ARG A 248 -16.03 -18.86 -6.93
CA ARG A 248 -17.17 -19.45 -7.66
C ARG A 248 -17.17 -19.00 -9.12
N LEU A 249 -17.02 -17.69 -9.37
CA LEU A 249 -16.95 -17.12 -10.71
C LEU A 249 -15.75 -17.65 -11.52
N ALA A 250 -14.58 -17.73 -10.89
CA ALA A 250 -13.37 -18.27 -11.53
C ALA A 250 -13.52 -19.76 -11.88
N ARG A 251 -14.19 -20.55 -11.02
CA ARG A 251 -14.55 -21.93 -11.35
C ARG A 251 -15.56 -22.00 -12.49
N SER A 252 -16.61 -21.20 -12.47
CA SER A 252 -17.59 -21.15 -13.57
C SER A 252 -16.94 -20.77 -14.89
N ALA A 253 -15.95 -19.88 -14.88
CA ALA A 253 -15.18 -19.53 -16.07
C ALA A 253 -14.49 -20.76 -16.69
N ARG A 254 -13.91 -21.64 -15.86
CA ARG A 254 -13.31 -22.90 -16.33
C ARG A 254 -14.35 -23.86 -16.89
N GLU A 255 -15.50 -24.00 -16.22
CA GLU A 255 -16.56 -24.90 -16.69
C GLU A 255 -17.19 -24.43 -18.01
N ALA A 256 -17.26 -23.11 -18.25
CA ALA A 256 -17.71 -22.54 -19.54
C ALA A 256 -16.85 -22.99 -20.73
N LEU A 257 -15.63 -23.48 -20.49
CA LEU A 257 -14.74 -24.01 -21.52
C LEU A 257 -15.01 -25.50 -21.84
N LYS A 258 -15.70 -26.23 -20.95
CA LYS A 258 -15.98 -27.67 -21.09
C LYS A 258 -17.36 -27.97 -21.70
N LEU A 259 -18.32 -27.06 -21.57
CA LEU A 259 -19.71 -27.33 -21.94
C LEU A 259 -19.90 -27.39 -23.47
N GLN A 260 -20.63 -28.43 -23.89
CA GLN A 260 -20.99 -28.79 -25.27
C GLN A 260 -22.20 -27.99 -25.75
#